data_AF-A0A5D2ZVK8-F1
#
_entry.id   AF-A0A5D2ZVK8-F1
#
_cell.length_a   1.000
_cell.length_b   1.000
_cell.length_c   1.000
_cell.angle_alpha   90.00
_cell.angle_beta   90.00
_cell.angle_gamma   90.00
#
_symmetry.space_group_name_H-M   'P 1'
#
loop_
_entity.id
_entity.type
_entity.pdbx_description
1 polymer ?
#
loop_
_entity_poly.entity_id
_entity_poly.type
_entity_poly.pdbx_seq_one_letter_code
_entity_poly.pdbx_strand_id
1 'polypeptide(L)'
;MTGKWNESTSYQPCDTEGEPHQGTELKEVWHVAVTPENDKFQYTYFAHKINSFDTAPKNLLASDSHLRPDRFAVERGDLSKAGAEKSSLEEMQRAEKRTRKASGHQFTPRWFDLIDGVTVTPWGDLEIYSYNGKYPEHWATVDSSDSNGELDIMSIEFNPWQYGNLSNK
;
A
#
# COMPACT_ATOMS: atom_id res chain seq x y z
N MET A 1 -14.68 3.05 -26.76
CA MET A 1 -13.83 4.02 -26.03
C MET A 1 -12.52 4.15 -26.78
N THR A 2 -11.94 5.34 -26.83
CA THR A 2 -10.66 5.62 -27.50
C THR A 2 -9.85 6.59 -26.67
N GLY A 3 -8.53 6.53 -26.78
CA GLY A 3 -7.65 7.41 -26.02
C GLY A 3 -6.26 6.82 -25.83
N LYS A 4 -5.46 7.52 -25.05
CA LYS A 4 -4.16 7.06 -24.56
C LYS A 4 -4.18 7.07 -23.05
N TRP A 5 -3.81 5.96 -22.44
CA TRP A 5 -3.83 5.78 -20.99
C TRP A 5 -2.96 6.78 -20.22
N ASN A 6 -2.00 7.45 -20.88
CA ASN A 6 -1.13 8.47 -20.31
C ASN A 6 -1.55 9.92 -20.64
N GLU A 7 -2.66 10.13 -21.36
CA GLU A 7 -3.14 11.46 -21.75
C GLU A 7 -4.62 11.64 -21.43
N SER A 8 -5.53 10.99 -22.16
CA SER A 8 -6.98 11.05 -21.92
C SER A 8 -7.72 9.88 -22.55
N THR A 9 -8.96 9.69 -22.11
CA THR A 9 -9.89 8.67 -22.63
C THR A 9 -11.25 9.29 -22.86
N SER A 10 -11.80 9.01 -24.04
CA SER A 10 -13.11 9.46 -24.49
C SER A 10 -13.97 8.28 -24.95
N TYR A 11 -15.28 8.49 -24.97
CA TYR A 11 -16.23 7.52 -25.49
C TYR A 11 -17.25 8.19 -26.39
N GLN A 12 -17.82 7.42 -27.29
CA GLN A 12 -19.01 7.77 -28.03
C GLN A 12 -19.83 6.51 -28.30
N PRO A 13 -21.15 6.63 -28.49
CA PRO A 13 -22.01 5.54 -28.94
C PRO A 13 -21.57 5.03 -30.32
N CYS A 14 -21.45 3.71 -30.44
CA CYS A 14 -21.17 3.03 -31.70
C CYS A 14 -22.27 2.01 -32.01
N ASP A 15 -22.46 1.70 -33.28
CA ASP A 15 -23.27 0.57 -33.70
C ASP A 15 -22.62 -0.79 -33.40
N THR A 16 -23.26 -1.87 -33.84
CA THR A 16 -22.77 -3.24 -33.63
C THR A 16 -21.48 -3.58 -34.38
N GLU A 17 -21.14 -2.81 -35.42
CA GLU A 17 -19.90 -2.96 -36.20
C GLU A 17 -18.75 -2.13 -35.59
N GLY A 18 -19.06 -1.27 -34.61
CA GLY A 18 -18.10 -0.40 -33.94
C GLY A 18 -17.99 0.99 -34.55
N GLU A 19 -18.84 1.30 -35.55
CA GLU A 19 -18.84 2.59 -36.22
C GLU A 19 -19.59 3.64 -35.38
N PRO A 20 -19.09 4.89 -35.31
CA PRO A 20 -19.73 5.96 -34.54
C PRO A 20 -21.12 6.30 -35.08
N HIS A 21 -22.09 6.50 -34.18
CA HIS A 21 -23.40 7.00 -34.60
C HIS A 21 -23.33 8.41 -35.19
N GLN A 22 -24.05 8.65 -36.30
CA GLN A 22 -24.09 9.96 -36.96
C GLN A 22 -24.58 11.05 -36.01
N GLY A 23 -23.87 12.18 -36.01
CA GLY A 23 -24.17 13.33 -35.15
C GLY A 23 -23.77 13.15 -33.68
N THR A 24 -23.06 12.05 -33.34
CA THR A 24 -22.44 11.91 -32.01
C THR A 24 -21.00 12.41 -32.03
N GLU A 25 -20.54 12.88 -30.88
CA GLU A 25 -19.18 13.37 -30.68
C GLU A 25 -18.51 12.58 -29.55
N LEU A 26 -17.17 12.54 -29.58
CA LEU A 26 -16.38 11.98 -28.49
C LEU A 26 -16.54 12.81 -27.23
N LYS A 27 -17.05 12.19 -26.17
CA LYS A 27 -17.11 12.77 -24.83
C LYS A 27 -15.94 12.24 -24.00
N GLU A 28 -15.13 13.15 -23.49
CA GLU A 28 -14.06 12.81 -22.55
C GLU A 28 -14.64 12.30 -21.22
N VAL A 29 -14.07 11.23 -20.69
CA VAL A 29 -14.44 10.64 -19.38
C VAL A 29 -13.30 10.67 -18.38
N TRP A 30 -12.08 10.80 -18.85
CA TRP A 30 -10.90 10.82 -18.00
C TRP A 30 -9.76 11.53 -18.72
N HIS A 31 -8.96 12.29 -17.97
CA HIS A 31 -7.71 12.86 -18.43
C HIS A 31 -6.65 12.72 -17.33
N VAL A 32 -5.39 12.67 -17.74
CA VAL A 32 -4.26 12.61 -16.82
C VAL A 32 -4.19 13.90 -16.01
N ALA A 33 -3.95 13.78 -14.70
CA ALA A 33 -3.74 14.92 -13.83
C ALA A 33 -2.38 15.56 -14.08
N VAL A 34 -2.28 16.88 -13.84
CA VAL A 34 -0.99 17.58 -13.88
C VAL A 34 -0.02 16.99 -12.85
N THR A 35 1.27 17.00 -13.18
CA THR A 35 2.35 16.53 -12.30
C THR A 35 3.25 17.70 -11.89
N PRO A 36 3.93 17.63 -10.73
CA PRO A 36 4.92 18.64 -10.35
C PRO A 36 6.00 18.76 -11.42
N GLU A 37 6.38 20.00 -11.75
CA GLU A 37 7.50 20.28 -12.64
C GLU A 37 8.82 19.92 -11.97
N ASN A 38 9.73 19.29 -12.72
CA ASN A 38 11.08 18.91 -12.25
C ASN A 38 11.10 18.04 -10.98
N ASP A 39 10.09 17.20 -10.79
CA ASP A 39 10.07 16.26 -9.67
C ASP A 39 11.27 15.30 -9.73
N LYS A 40 11.95 15.13 -8.60
CA LYS A 40 13.15 14.30 -8.47
C LYS A 40 12.92 12.84 -8.88
N PHE A 41 11.72 12.32 -8.65
CA PHE A 41 11.36 10.92 -8.89
C PHE A 41 10.26 10.77 -9.94
N GLN A 42 9.91 11.86 -10.63
CA GLN A 42 8.83 11.91 -11.62
C GLN A 42 7.48 11.45 -11.06
N TYR A 43 7.23 11.75 -9.78
CA TYR A 43 5.99 11.42 -9.09
C TYR A 43 4.86 12.38 -9.43
N THR A 44 3.63 11.87 -9.36
CA THR A 44 2.42 12.70 -9.39
C THR A 44 2.21 13.36 -8.03
N TYR A 45 1.39 14.41 -7.96
CA TYR A 45 0.96 14.99 -6.67
C TYR A 45 0.27 13.96 -5.77
N PHE A 46 -0.43 12.98 -6.35
CA PHE A 46 -1.05 11.91 -5.58
C PHE A 46 0.01 11.00 -4.96
N ALA A 47 1.03 10.61 -5.71
CA ALA A 47 2.13 9.78 -5.19
C ALA A 47 2.88 10.45 -4.02
N HIS A 48 3.10 11.76 -4.08
CA HIS A 48 3.68 12.51 -2.95
C HIS A 48 2.83 12.48 -1.68
N LYS A 49 1.51 12.34 -1.79
CA LYS A 49 0.61 12.22 -0.62
C LYS A 49 0.63 10.81 -0.01
N ILE A 50 0.88 9.78 -0.80
CA ILE A 50 0.81 8.38 -0.33
C ILE A 50 1.80 8.08 0.80
N ASN A 51 2.95 8.76 0.84
CA ASN A 51 4.00 8.53 1.85
C ASN A 51 4.28 9.76 2.72
N SER A 52 3.48 10.82 2.62
CA SER A 52 3.66 12.03 3.43
C SER A 52 3.04 11.87 4.82
N PHE A 53 3.82 12.21 5.84
CA PHE A 53 3.33 12.29 7.22
C PHE A 53 2.26 13.37 7.41
N ASP A 54 2.22 14.41 6.57
CA ASP A 54 1.19 15.46 6.63
C ASP A 54 -0.21 14.91 6.30
N THR A 55 -0.26 13.80 5.56
CA THR A 55 -1.50 13.13 5.15
C THR A 55 -1.66 11.75 5.80
N ALA A 56 -0.75 11.38 6.69
CA ALA A 56 -0.80 10.11 7.40
C ALA A 56 -1.92 10.12 8.47
N PRO A 57 -2.62 8.99 8.68
CA PRO A 57 -3.46 8.82 9.85
C PRO A 57 -2.68 9.01 11.15
N LYS A 58 -3.33 9.55 12.20
CA LYS A 58 -2.67 9.80 13.49
C LYS A 58 -2.20 8.51 14.20
N ASN A 59 -3.00 7.45 14.13
CA ASN A 59 -2.73 6.21 14.87
C ASN A 59 -2.16 5.13 13.95
N LEU A 60 -0.98 5.38 13.38
CA LEU A 60 -0.32 4.41 12.49
C LEU A 60 -0.02 3.09 13.21
N LEU A 61 -0.27 1.98 12.52
CA LEU A 61 0.27 0.69 12.97
C LEU A 61 1.79 0.70 12.85
N ALA A 62 2.49 -0.02 13.73
CA ALA A 62 3.92 -0.27 13.58
C ALA A 62 4.30 -0.93 12.24
N SER A 63 3.35 -1.57 11.56
CA SER A 63 3.55 -2.15 10.21
C SER A 63 3.29 -1.18 9.06
N ASP A 64 2.88 0.07 9.33
CA ASP A 64 2.53 1.04 8.30
C ASP A 64 3.77 1.48 7.49
N SER A 65 3.58 1.69 6.18
CA SER A 65 4.69 1.99 5.28
C SER A 65 5.30 3.37 5.48
N HIS A 66 4.59 4.34 6.06
CA HIS A 66 5.13 5.67 6.36
C HIS A 66 6.30 5.58 7.34
N LEU A 67 6.25 4.62 8.27
CA LEU A 67 7.24 4.44 9.32
C LEU A 67 8.54 3.77 8.82
N ARG A 68 8.60 3.33 7.55
CA ARG A 68 9.78 2.63 7.02
C ARG A 68 11.01 3.56 6.98
N PRO A 69 12.06 3.26 7.77
CA PRO A 69 13.21 4.16 7.92
C PRO A 69 14.05 4.29 6.64
N ASP A 70 14.10 3.23 5.83
CA ASP A 70 14.81 3.23 4.55
C ASP A 70 14.15 4.15 3.52
N ARG A 71 12.82 4.13 3.43
CA ARG A 71 12.05 5.02 2.54
C ARG A 71 12.16 6.48 2.98
N PHE A 72 12.04 6.74 4.28
CA PHE A 72 12.21 8.08 4.84
C PHE A 72 13.60 8.66 4.54
N ALA A 73 14.65 7.83 4.62
CA ALA A 73 16.01 8.26 4.27
C ALA A 73 16.15 8.62 2.77
N VAL A 74 15.51 7.87 1.86
CA VAL A 74 15.48 8.19 0.41
C VAL A 74 14.82 9.55 0.16
N GLU A 75 13.69 9.81 0.81
CA GLU A 75 12.96 11.08 0.68
C GLU A 75 13.80 12.26 1.15
N ARG A 76 14.57 12.09 2.24
CA ARG A 76 15.53 13.09 2.72
C ARG A 76 16.83 13.19 1.90
N GLY A 77 17.01 12.33 0.91
CA GLY A 77 18.19 12.29 0.05
C GLY A 77 19.43 11.63 0.68
N ASP A 78 19.29 10.97 1.83
CA ASP A 78 20.37 10.24 2.49
C ASP A 78 20.42 8.79 1.99
N LEU A 79 21.05 8.61 0.82
CA LEU A 79 21.16 7.30 0.17
C LEU A 79 22.02 6.31 0.95
N SER A 80 23.00 6.79 1.72
CA SER A 80 23.85 5.95 2.56
C SER A 80 23.03 5.32 3.69
N LYS A 81 22.28 6.17 4.43
CA LYS A 81 21.36 5.70 5.46
C LYS A 81 20.28 4.78 4.89
N ALA A 82 19.69 5.13 3.74
CA ALA A 82 18.69 4.29 3.09
C ALA A 82 19.21 2.86 2.82
N GLY A 83 20.45 2.74 2.34
CA GLY A 83 21.08 1.44 2.09
C GLY A 83 21.30 0.62 3.37
N ALA A 84 21.75 1.28 4.45
CA ALA A 84 21.95 0.64 5.75
C ALA A 84 20.63 0.15 6.36
N GLU A 85 19.60 1.01 6.38
CA GLU A 85 18.27 0.68 6.91
C GLU A 85 17.60 -0.43 6.10
N LYS A 86 17.71 -0.40 4.76
CA LYS A 86 17.21 -1.48 3.89
C LYS A 86 17.85 -2.82 4.26
N SER A 87 19.16 -2.84 4.46
CA SER A 87 19.90 -4.05 4.83
C SER A 87 19.44 -4.60 6.18
N SER A 88 19.28 -3.71 7.17
CA SER A 88 18.76 -4.05 8.50
C SER A 88 17.35 -4.67 8.42
N LEU A 89 16.42 -4.05 7.70
CA LEU A 89 15.05 -4.54 7.54
C LEU A 89 15.00 -5.92 6.87
N GLU A 90 15.79 -6.15 5.82
CA GLU A 90 15.83 -7.45 5.17
C GLU A 90 16.44 -8.53 6.08
N GLU A 91 17.42 -8.19 6.91
CA GLU A 91 17.99 -9.12 7.90
C GLU A 91 16.99 -9.47 9.01
N MET A 92 16.25 -8.48 9.52
CA MET A 92 15.15 -8.70 10.46
C MET A 92 14.07 -9.61 9.86
N GLN A 93 13.68 -9.40 8.61
CA GLN A 93 12.74 -10.27 7.90
C GLN A 93 13.26 -11.72 7.80
N ARG A 94 14.55 -11.89 7.47
CA ARG A 94 15.18 -13.22 7.39
C ARG A 94 15.26 -13.88 8.77
N ALA A 95 15.52 -13.11 9.83
CA ALA A 95 15.54 -13.60 11.20
C ALA A 95 14.15 -14.05 11.66
N GLU A 96 13.10 -13.24 11.48
CA GLU A 96 11.71 -13.61 11.76
C GLU A 96 11.34 -14.92 11.05
N LYS A 97 11.63 -15.01 9.75
CA LYS A 97 11.29 -16.19 8.95
C LYS A 97 11.99 -17.45 9.47
N ARG A 98 13.24 -17.34 9.92
CA ARG A 98 13.99 -18.45 10.54
C ARG A 98 13.33 -18.88 11.84
N THR A 99 13.04 -17.95 12.74
CA THR A 99 12.41 -18.21 14.04
C THR A 99 11.03 -18.85 13.89
N ARG A 100 10.20 -18.31 12.99
CA ARG A 100 8.86 -18.82 12.71
C ARG A 100 8.89 -20.24 12.16
N LYS A 101 9.78 -20.52 11.19
CA LYS A 101 9.97 -21.88 10.65
C LYS A 101 10.50 -22.86 11.69
N ALA A 102 11.48 -22.46 12.50
CA ALA A 102 12.03 -23.30 13.56
C ALA A 102 10.97 -23.66 14.62
N SER A 103 9.98 -22.78 14.82
CA SER A 103 8.84 -23.01 15.72
C SER A 103 7.70 -23.81 15.08
N GLY A 104 7.80 -24.19 13.80
CA GLY A 104 6.74 -24.91 13.07
C GLY A 104 5.50 -24.07 12.71
N HIS A 105 5.54 -22.76 12.88
CA HIS A 105 4.40 -21.88 12.60
C HIS A 105 4.35 -21.44 11.13
N GLN A 106 3.14 -21.39 10.57
CA GLN A 106 2.89 -20.85 9.23
C GLN A 106 2.73 -19.33 9.25
N PHE A 107 3.07 -18.66 8.15
CA PHE A 107 2.75 -17.22 8.00
C PHE A 107 1.27 -17.08 7.74
N THR A 108 0.61 -16.18 8.44
CA THR A 108 -0.76 -15.78 8.14
C THR A 108 -0.85 -14.25 8.19
N PRO A 109 -1.29 -13.58 7.11
CA PRO A 109 -1.53 -12.14 7.16
C PRO A 109 -2.63 -11.82 8.19
N ARG A 110 -2.51 -10.69 8.88
CA ARG A 110 -3.41 -10.30 9.97
C ARG A 110 -4.79 -9.83 9.46
N TRP A 111 -4.79 -9.05 8.39
CA TRP A 111 -5.97 -8.31 7.90
C TRP A 111 -6.66 -8.96 6.70
N PHE A 112 -6.15 -10.09 6.25
CA PHE A 112 -6.66 -10.81 5.10
C PHE A 112 -6.67 -12.30 5.38
N ASP A 113 -7.68 -12.99 4.91
CA ASP A 113 -7.82 -14.44 5.02
C ASP A 113 -7.67 -15.04 3.60
N LEU A 114 -6.96 -16.17 3.49
CA LEU A 114 -6.80 -16.89 2.22
C LEU A 114 -8.13 -17.55 1.83
N ILE A 115 -8.64 -17.27 0.62
CA ILE A 115 -9.87 -17.85 0.07
C ILE A 115 -9.51 -19.03 -0.83
N ASP A 116 -10.11 -20.21 -0.58
CA ASP A 116 -10.16 -21.39 -1.46
C ASP A 116 -8.94 -21.64 -2.37
N GLY A 117 -7.73 -21.49 -1.80
CA GLY A 117 -6.47 -21.89 -2.42
C GLY A 117 -6.00 -21.00 -3.56
N VAL A 118 -5.54 -21.66 -4.63
CA VAL A 118 -4.78 -21.07 -5.74
C VAL A 118 -5.69 -20.96 -6.96
N THR A 119 -5.83 -19.77 -7.51
CA THR A 119 -6.48 -19.53 -8.80
C THR A 119 -5.45 -19.62 -9.91
N VAL A 120 -5.75 -20.43 -10.92
CA VAL A 120 -4.95 -20.55 -12.14
C VAL A 120 -5.17 -19.30 -12.98
N THR A 121 -4.13 -18.50 -13.18
CA THR A 121 -4.15 -17.36 -14.10
C THR A 121 -3.21 -17.61 -15.28
N PRO A 122 -3.32 -16.84 -16.39
CA PRO A 122 -2.35 -16.93 -17.49
C PRO A 122 -0.89 -16.67 -17.09
N TRP A 123 -0.66 -16.09 -15.91
CA TRP A 123 0.66 -15.78 -15.36
C TRP A 123 1.08 -16.74 -14.25
N GLY A 124 0.31 -17.80 -14.03
CA GLY A 124 0.57 -18.83 -13.03
C GLY A 124 -0.46 -18.87 -11.91
N ASP A 125 -0.14 -19.75 -10.98
CA ASP A 125 -0.91 -20.08 -9.80
C ASP A 125 -0.81 -18.95 -8.76
N LEU A 126 -1.94 -18.31 -8.46
CA LEU A 126 -2.02 -17.18 -7.51
C LEU A 126 -2.98 -17.46 -6.36
N GLU A 127 -2.50 -17.27 -5.14
CA GLU A 127 -3.33 -17.26 -3.93
C GLU A 127 -4.27 -16.03 -3.92
N ILE A 128 -5.55 -16.24 -3.59
CA ILE A 128 -6.52 -15.16 -3.44
C ILE A 128 -6.76 -14.88 -1.97
N TYR A 129 -6.70 -13.61 -1.57
CA TYR A 129 -6.94 -13.17 -0.21
C TYR A 129 -8.17 -12.24 -0.13
N SER A 130 -9.11 -12.55 0.77
CA SER A 130 -10.21 -11.63 1.12
C SER A 130 -9.81 -10.77 2.30
N TYR A 131 -10.11 -9.49 2.22
CA TYR A 131 -10.09 -8.62 3.38
C TYR A 131 -11.05 -9.14 4.47
N ASN A 132 -10.56 -9.30 5.71
CA ASN A 132 -11.29 -10.01 6.76
C ASN A 132 -12.09 -9.09 7.71
N GLY A 133 -12.14 -7.79 7.46
CA GLY A 133 -12.94 -6.84 8.25
C GLY A 133 -12.32 -6.41 9.60
N LYS A 134 -11.24 -7.06 10.06
CA LYS A 134 -10.68 -6.85 11.41
C LYS A 134 -9.92 -5.53 11.58
N TYR A 135 -9.57 -4.83 10.49
CA TYR A 135 -8.76 -3.62 10.57
C TYR A 135 -9.50 -2.47 11.31
N PRO A 136 -10.72 -2.04 10.92
CA PRO A 136 -11.52 -1.07 11.65
C PRO A 136 -11.77 -1.41 13.12
N GLU A 137 -11.92 -2.68 13.47
CA GLU A 137 -12.11 -3.10 14.88
C GLU A 137 -10.88 -2.75 15.74
N HIS A 138 -9.68 -2.89 15.17
CA HIS A 138 -8.45 -2.45 15.81
C HIS A 138 -8.45 -0.92 16.03
N TRP A 139 -8.85 -0.13 15.03
CA TRP A 139 -8.95 1.33 15.16
C TRP A 139 -9.93 1.74 16.26
N ALA A 140 -11.12 1.13 16.29
CA ALA A 140 -12.12 1.43 17.32
C ALA A 140 -11.61 1.13 18.74
N THR A 141 -10.77 0.11 18.90
CA THR A 141 -10.14 -0.24 20.18
C THR A 141 -9.11 0.82 20.60
N VAL A 142 -8.27 1.26 19.66
CA VAL A 142 -7.26 2.31 19.91
C VAL A 142 -7.92 3.63 20.28
N ASP A 143 -8.92 4.06 19.50
CA ASP A 143 -9.63 5.32 19.75
C ASP A 143 -10.38 5.32 21.09
N SER A 144 -10.85 4.16 21.55
CA SER A 144 -11.50 4.02 22.87
C SER A 144 -10.51 4.03 24.04
N SER A 145 -9.22 3.77 23.77
CA SER A 145 -8.15 3.68 24.77
C SER A 145 -7.33 4.96 24.93
N ASP A 146 -7.46 5.92 24.00
CA ASP A 146 -6.63 7.12 24.00
C ASP A 146 -7.07 8.15 25.05
N SER A 147 -6.24 8.24 26.09
CA SER A 147 -6.16 9.37 27.02
C SER A 147 -5.42 10.55 26.36
N ASN A 148 -6.16 11.52 25.79
CA ASN A 148 -5.82 12.95 25.53
C ASN A 148 -4.39 13.41 25.10
N GLY A 149 -3.45 12.52 24.79
CA GLY A 149 -2.08 12.85 24.39
C GLY A 149 -1.90 12.72 22.88
N GLU A 150 -1.42 13.78 22.24
CA GLU A 150 -1.06 13.76 20.82
C GLU A 150 0.14 12.80 20.62
N LEU A 151 -0.10 11.62 20.06
CA LEU A 151 0.95 10.67 19.74
C LEU A 151 1.86 11.25 18.65
N ASP A 152 3.15 11.43 18.97
CA ASP A 152 4.15 11.78 17.97
C ASP A 152 4.36 10.57 17.05
N ILE A 153 3.88 10.68 15.81
CA ILE A 153 3.98 9.62 14.80
C ILE A 153 5.45 9.21 14.59
N MET A 154 6.39 10.13 14.79
CA MET A 154 7.83 9.87 14.65
C MET A 154 8.40 9.02 15.79
N SER A 155 7.65 8.82 16.88
CA SER A 155 8.02 7.94 18.00
C SER A 155 7.60 6.48 17.80
N ILE A 156 6.75 6.19 16.80
CA ILE A 156 6.28 4.83 16.52
C ILE A 156 7.39 4.08 15.78
N GLU A 157 7.96 3.06 16.43
CA GLU A 157 8.96 2.20 15.81
C GLU A 157 8.32 1.29 14.75
N PHE A 158 8.91 1.27 13.56
CA PHE A 158 8.47 0.37 12.49
C PHE A 158 8.78 -1.09 12.87
N ASN A 159 7.72 -1.86 13.09
CA ASN A 159 7.79 -3.28 13.37
C ASN A 159 6.66 -4.03 12.63
N PRO A 160 6.92 -4.48 11.39
CA PRO A 160 5.95 -5.27 10.63
C PRO A 160 5.91 -6.73 11.10
N TRP A 161 6.89 -7.19 11.88
CA TRP A 161 7.05 -8.57 12.31
C TRP A 161 6.54 -8.77 13.73
N GLN A 162 5.24 -8.59 13.92
CA GLN A 162 4.59 -8.81 15.21
C GLN A 162 4.35 -10.29 15.55
N TYR A 163 5.20 -11.17 15.04
CA TYR A 163 5.17 -12.59 15.37
C TYR A 163 5.45 -12.75 16.87
N GLY A 164 4.48 -13.29 17.62
CA GLY A 164 4.53 -13.37 19.08
C GLY A 164 3.56 -12.44 19.83
N ASN A 165 2.96 -11.44 19.19
CA ASN A 165 1.78 -10.71 19.72
C ASN A 165 0.47 -11.49 19.54
N LEU A 166 0.58 -12.82 19.61
CA LEU A 166 -0.54 -13.70 19.94
C LEU A 166 -0.64 -13.69 21.46
N SER A 167 -1.14 -12.59 22.02
CA SER A 167 -1.58 -12.58 23.41
C SER A 167 -2.64 -13.68 23.54
N ASN A 168 -2.25 -14.79 24.17
CA ASN A 168 -3.09 -15.89 24.68
C ASN A 168 -4.15 -16.46 23.72
N LYS A 169 -3.89 -17.67 23.23
CA LYS A 169 -4.90 -18.74 23.26
C LYS A 169 -4.28 -19.97 23.89
#